data_AF-A0A832ZEN9-F1
#
_entry.id   AF-A0A832ZEN9-F1
#
_cell.length_a   1.000
_cell.length_b   1.000
_cell.length_c   1.000
_cell.angle_alpha   90.00
_cell.angle_beta   90.00
_cell.angle_gamma   90.00
#
_symmetry.space_group_name_H-M   'P 1'
#
loop_
_entity.id
_entity.type
_entity.pdbx_description
1 polymer ?
#
loop_
_entity_poly.entity_id
_entity_poly.type
_entity_poly.pdbx_seq_one_letter_code
_entity_poly.pdbx_strand_id
1 'polypeptide(L)'
;MLRSKSLSLIVALDRVSYDRATSIVSNLCGVVTGFKVGLPFLLRYGLQSLEKLRSLCAEKMWIADLKLADIGHIMNSIVELLADKVDAVIAHSFVGYEGALDQLKELSQKLGVRLIVVAAMSHPGSKELYDIVLGGVVKIVERVAPWGIVVPATRPKLITVLRSIFGCQLAMLAPGVGVQGARPGDAICAGADYEIVGRLIVDSDKPLETAVHIISEQQRCKKWCDQK
;
A
#
# COMPACT_ATOMS: atom_id res chain seq x y z
N MET A 1 -23.85 -11.56 10.19
CA MET A 1 -23.13 -10.49 10.92
C MET A 1 -22.63 -9.48 9.88
N LEU A 2 -23.20 -8.27 9.89
CA LEU A 2 -23.01 -7.24 8.87
C LEU A 2 -21.52 -7.02 8.59
N ARG A 3 -21.04 -7.30 7.37
CA ARG A 3 -19.75 -6.76 6.89
C ARG A 3 -19.95 -5.24 6.76
N SER A 4 -19.79 -4.55 7.89
CA SER A 4 -19.65 -3.10 8.00
C SER A 4 -18.76 -2.61 6.87
N LYS A 5 -19.24 -1.61 6.11
CA LYS A 5 -18.59 -0.92 4.99
C LYS A 5 -17.06 -1.03 5.05
N SER A 6 -16.46 -2.07 4.48
CA SER A 6 -15.02 -2.25 4.60
C SER A 6 -14.37 -1.24 3.67
N LEU A 7 -14.00 -0.09 4.24
CA LEU A 7 -13.24 0.94 3.56
C LEU A 7 -12.01 0.28 2.91
N SER A 8 -11.81 0.53 1.63
CA SER A 8 -10.71 -0.02 0.81
C SER A 8 -9.70 1.04 0.39
N LEU A 9 -9.87 2.29 0.85
CA LEU A 9 -9.08 3.43 0.41
C LEU A 9 -7.90 3.69 1.36
N ILE A 10 -6.68 3.63 0.81
CA ILE A 10 -5.46 4.09 1.47
C ILE A 10 -4.97 5.36 0.77
N VAL A 11 -4.71 6.42 1.53
CA VAL A 11 -4.29 7.71 0.98
C VAL A 11 -2.76 7.83 0.98
N ALA A 12 -2.15 8.11 -0.17
CA ALA A 12 -0.71 8.31 -0.29
C ALA A 12 -0.32 9.79 -0.13
N LEU A 13 0.45 10.09 0.92
CA LEU A 13 0.90 11.43 1.31
C LEU A 13 2.32 11.75 0.80
N ASP A 14 2.73 11.17 -0.33
CA ASP A 14 4.14 11.18 -0.77
C ASP A 14 4.65 12.57 -1.19
N ARG A 15 3.81 13.39 -1.82
CA ARG A 15 4.18 14.70 -2.38
C ARG A 15 3.19 15.79 -1.98
N VAL A 16 3.11 16.05 -0.69
CA VAL A 16 2.21 17.07 -0.12
C VAL A 16 2.98 17.93 0.88
N SER A 17 2.54 19.17 1.12
CA SER A 17 3.11 19.96 2.21
C SER A 17 2.71 19.37 3.57
N TYR A 18 3.50 19.64 4.61
CA TYR A 18 3.19 19.14 5.95
C TYR A 18 1.82 19.65 6.46
N ASP A 19 1.52 20.93 6.26
CA ASP A 19 0.23 21.52 6.67
C ASP A 19 -0.95 20.91 5.90
N ARG A 20 -0.76 20.67 4.59
CA ARG A 20 -1.78 20.02 3.78
C ARG A 20 -1.96 18.56 4.18
N ALA A 21 -0.89 17.82 4.49
CA ALA A 21 -0.96 16.47 5.02
C ALA A 21 -1.74 16.42 6.34
N THR A 22 -1.43 17.33 7.26
CA THR A 22 -2.14 17.49 8.55
C THR A 22 -3.64 17.70 8.32
N SER A 23 -4.01 18.63 7.44
CA SER A 23 -5.41 18.88 7.08
C SER A 23 -6.10 17.66 6.47
N ILE A 24 -5.42 16.94 5.57
CA ILE A 24 -5.95 15.73 4.92
C ILE A 24 -6.16 14.63 5.96
N VAL A 25 -5.19 14.36 6.81
CA VAL A 25 -5.28 13.30 7.83
C VAL A 25 -6.45 13.56 8.77
N SER A 26 -6.55 14.77 9.33
CA SER A 26 -7.64 15.13 10.24
C SER A 26 -9.02 15.00 9.59
N ASN A 27 -9.17 15.41 8.32
CA ASN A 27 -10.46 15.35 7.63
C ASN A 27 -10.83 13.94 7.15
N LEU A 28 -9.85 13.11 6.81
CA LEU A 28 -10.09 11.80 6.20
C LEU A 28 -10.09 10.65 7.20
N CYS A 29 -9.64 10.89 8.43
CA CYS A 29 -9.52 9.86 9.46
C CYS A 29 -10.78 9.00 9.60
N GLY A 30 -11.96 9.61 9.67
CA GLY A 30 -13.23 8.89 9.80
C GLY A 30 -13.68 8.07 8.57
N VAL A 31 -13.07 8.25 7.40
CA VAL A 31 -13.59 7.69 6.14
C VAL A 31 -12.61 6.81 5.36
N VAL A 32 -11.31 6.83 5.69
CA VAL A 32 -10.31 5.99 5.00
C VAL A 32 -9.89 4.79 5.83
N THR A 33 -9.26 3.81 5.18
CA THR A 33 -8.65 2.65 5.83
C THR A 33 -7.33 3.02 6.49
N GLY A 34 -6.56 3.89 5.84
CA GLY A 34 -5.21 4.20 6.26
C GLY A 34 -4.52 5.24 5.39
N PHE A 35 -3.28 5.52 5.78
CA PHE A 35 -2.38 6.45 5.14
C PHE A 35 -1.06 5.76 4.80
N LYS A 36 -0.48 6.16 3.68
CA LYS A 36 0.84 5.72 3.24
C LYS A 36 1.74 6.93 3.09
N VAL A 37 2.92 6.87 3.70
CA VAL A 37 3.94 7.93 3.63
C VAL A 37 5.17 7.37 2.94
N GLY A 38 5.55 7.98 1.82
CA GLY A 38 6.74 7.60 1.06
C GLY A 38 7.98 8.39 1.43
N LEU A 39 9.12 7.91 0.91
CA LEU A 39 10.43 8.51 1.10
C LEU A 39 10.50 10.03 0.82
N PRO A 40 9.87 10.60 -0.24
CA PRO A 40 9.97 12.04 -0.49
C PRO A 40 9.40 12.91 0.63
N PHE A 41 8.35 12.46 1.31
CA PHE A 41 7.78 13.18 2.45
C PHE A 41 8.72 13.12 3.66
N LEU A 42 9.26 11.92 3.96
CA LEU A 42 10.15 11.72 5.10
C LEU A 42 11.48 12.46 4.93
N LEU A 43 12.03 12.51 3.72
CA LEU A 43 13.26 13.28 3.45
C LEU A 43 13.05 14.79 3.63
N ARG A 44 11.85 15.29 3.35
CA ARG A 44 11.55 16.72 3.48
C ARG A 44 11.26 17.13 4.92
N TYR A 45 10.57 16.30 5.70
CA TYR A 45 10.01 16.68 7.00
C TYR A 45 10.54 15.86 8.18
N GLY A 46 11.36 14.83 7.93
CA GLY A 46 11.94 13.96 8.94
C GLY A 46 10.94 12.96 9.54
N LEU A 47 11.44 11.98 10.30
CA LEU A 47 10.62 10.93 10.92
C LEU A 47 9.62 11.45 11.96
N GLN A 48 9.94 12.55 12.66
CA GLN A 48 9.05 13.17 13.64
C GLN A 48 7.74 13.67 13.01
N SER A 49 7.75 14.01 11.72
CA SER A 49 6.54 14.42 11.01
C SER A 49 5.52 13.29 10.90
N LEU A 50 5.99 12.05 10.74
CA LEU A 50 5.14 10.86 10.67
C LEU A 50 4.44 10.59 12.01
N GLU A 51 5.18 10.72 13.12
CA GLU A 51 4.62 10.58 14.47
C GLU A 51 3.52 11.61 14.73
N LYS A 52 3.75 12.87 14.37
CA LYS A 52 2.76 13.95 14.50
C LYS A 52 1.53 13.74 13.61
N LEU A 53 1.70 13.21 12.41
CA LEU A 53 0.55 12.87 11.56
C LEU A 53 -0.24 11.68 12.13
N ARG A 54 0.46 10.64 12.61
CA ARG A 54 -0.18 9.47 13.23
C ARG A 54 -0.99 9.84 14.47
N SER A 55 -0.53 10.78 15.29
CA SER A 55 -1.26 11.17 16.50
C SER A 55 -2.62 11.82 16.22
N LEU A 56 -2.84 12.35 15.01
CA LEU A 56 -4.13 12.89 14.56
C LEU A 56 -5.12 11.79 14.16
N CYS A 57 -4.64 10.58 13.87
CA CYS A 57 -5.43 9.48 13.34
C CYS A 57 -4.80 8.12 13.66
N ALA A 58 -4.68 7.81 14.95
CA ALA A 58 -3.91 6.67 15.45
C ALA A 58 -4.59 5.31 15.21
N GLU A 59 -5.91 5.30 15.01
CA GLU A 59 -6.71 4.09 14.84
C GLU A 59 -6.71 3.54 13.41
N LYS A 60 -6.12 4.27 12.46
CA LYS A 60 -6.01 3.87 11.05
C LYS A 60 -4.65 3.26 10.75
N MET A 61 -4.59 2.51 9.65
CA MET A 61 -3.37 1.85 9.23
C MET A 61 -2.37 2.88 8.69
N TRP A 62 -1.15 2.88 9.22
CA TRP A 62 -0.03 3.69 8.73
C TRP A 62 1.00 2.82 8.04
N ILE A 63 1.34 3.15 6.79
CA ILE A 63 2.27 2.39 5.96
C ILE A 63 3.46 3.28 5.57
N ALA A 64 4.69 2.86 5.86
CA ALA A 64 5.90 3.47 5.31
C ALA A 64 6.28 2.81 3.97
N ASP A 65 6.17 3.57 2.89
CA ASP A 65 6.54 3.13 1.53
C ASP A 65 7.96 3.58 1.19
N LEU A 66 8.93 2.90 1.81
CA LEU A 66 10.36 3.18 1.62
C LEU A 66 10.98 2.38 0.50
N LYS A 67 10.25 1.37 -0.02
CA LYS A 67 10.76 0.44 -1.03
C LYS A 67 12.07 -0.21 -0.60
N LEU A 68 12.12 -0.73 0.63
CA LEU A 68 13.32 -1.35 1.21
C LEU A 68 13.87 -2.40 0.23
N ALA A 69 15.15 -2.29 -0.11
CA ALA A 69 15.77 -3.07 -1.17
C ALA A 69 17.28 -3.28 -0.93
N ASP A 70 17.63 -3.82 0.23
CA ASP A 70 19.02 -4.05 0.66
C ASP A 70 19.17 -5.43 1.32
N ILE A 71 20.34 -5.74 1.88
CA ILE A 71 20.55 -6.88 2.77
C ILE A 71 19.74 -6.74 4.07
N GLY A 72 19.44 -7.87 4.71
CA GLY A 72 18.52 -7.95 5.84
C GLY A 72 18.89 -7.02 7.00
N HIS A 73 20.17 -6.99 7.38
CA HIS A 73 20.63 -6.13 8.49
C HIS A 73 20.35 -4.64 8.26
N ILE A 74 20.55 -4.13 7.04
CA ILE A 74 20.30 -2.71 6.73
C ILE A 74 18.79 -2.42 6.75
N MET A 75 17.99 -3.28 6.12
CA MET A 75 16.53 -3.13 6.14
C MET A 75 15.98 -3.20 7.57
N ASN A 76 16.55 -4.06 8.41
CA ASN A 76 16.20 -4.21 9.81
C ASN A 76 16.44 -2.92 10.62
N SER A 77 17.63 -2.33 10.50
CA SER A 77 17.93 -1.05 11.16
C SER A 77 16.99 0.08 10.74
N ILE A 78 16.47 0.05 9.51
CA ILE A 78 15.45 1.02 9.07
C ILE A 78 14.09 0.75 9.74
N VAL A 79 13.65 -0.51 9.84
CA VAL A 79 12.37 -0.86 10.47
C VAL A 79 12.37 -0.55 11.96
N GLU A 80 13.49 -0.73 12.66
CA GLU A 80 13.62 -0.39 14.08
C GLU A 80 13.31 1.09 14.35
N LEU A 81 13.70 2.00 13.46
CA LEU A 81 13.42 3.44 13.57
C LEU A 81 11.94 3.80 13.39
N LEU A 82 11.16 2.88 12.80
CA LEU A 82 9.77 3.10 12.38
C LEU A 82 8.76 2.32 13.19
N ALA A 83 9.19 1.33 13.99
CA ALA A 83 8.30 0.32 14.58
C ALA A 83 7.18 0.90 15.45
N ASP A 84 7.45 2.00 16.15
CA ASP A 84 6.49 2.75 16.96
C ASP A 84 5.65 3.75 16.15
N LYS A 85 6.02 4.03 14.90
CA LYS A 85 5.45 5.08 14.04
C LYS A 85 4.57 4.57 12.90
N VAL A 86 4.64 3.28 12.56
CA VAL A 86 3.81 2.68 11.50
C VAL A 86 3.26 1.31 11.89
N ASP A 87 2.28 0.85 11.13
CA ASP A 87 1.73 -0.51 11.23
C ASP A 87 2.29 -1.44 10.15
N ALA A 88 2.86 -0.87 9.07
CA ALA A 88 3.43 -1.65 7.98
C ALA A 88 4.57 -0.93 7.26
N VAL A 89 5.44 -1.72 6.64
CA VAL A 89 6.54 -1.26 5.77
C VAL A 89 6.50 -1.98 4.42
N ILE A 90 6.95 -1.32 3.36
CA ILE A 90 7.04 -1.90 2.02
C ILE A 90 8.49 -2.19 1.62
N ALA A 91 8.75 -3.43 1.19
CA ALA A 91 10.03 -3.90 0.66
C ALA A 91 9.87 -4.48 -0.76
N HIS A 92 10.95 -4.51 -1.53
CA HIS A 92 10.96 -5.13 -2.85
C HIS A 92 11.18 -6.64 -2.79
N SER A 93 10.50 -7.40 -3.65
CA SER A 93 10.72 -8.86 -3.76
C SER A 93 12.04 -9.23 -4.42
N PHE A 94 12.56 -8.37 -5.31
CA PHE A 94 13.71 -8.69 -6.14
C PHE A 94 15.02 -8.84 -5.36
N VAL A 95 15.09 -8.38 -4.09
CA VAL A 95 16.27 -8.57 -3.24
C VAL A 95 16.49 -10.03 -2.84
N GLY A 96 15.48 -10.88 -3.04
CA GLY A 96 15.57 -12.30 -2.71
C GLY A 96 15.16 -12.62 -1.28
N TYR A 97 15.21 -13.92 -0.96
CA TYR A 97 14.74 -14.46 0.31
C TYR A 97 15.86 -14.48 1.36
N GLU A 98 16.94 -15.24 1.08
CA GLU A 98 17.98 -15.59 2.05
C GLU A 98 18.92 -14.41 2.33
N GLY A 99 19.09 -14.06 3.60
CA GLY A 99 19.91 -12.92 4.02
C GLY A 99 19.28 -11.55 3.75
N ALA A 100 18.01 -11.51 3.36
CA ALA A 100 17.29 -10.28 3.01
C ALA A 100 15.85 -10.31 3.56
N LEU A 101 14.88 -10.78 2.79
CA LEU A 101 13.46 -10.76 3.19
C LEU A 101 13.14 -11.72 4.33
N ASP A 102 13.90 -12.80 4.50
CA ASP A 102 13.78 -13.73 5.64
C ASP A 102 14.04 -13.02 6.97
N GLN A 103 15.16 -12.31 7.09
CA GLN A 103 15.55 -11.54 8.27
C GLN A 103 14.58 -10.36 8.50
N LEU A 104 14.18 -9.68 7.43
CA LEU A 104 13.22 -8.58 7.51
C LEU A 104 11.85 -9.05 8.00
N LYS A 105 11.38 -10.20 7.50
CA LYS A 105 10.12 -10.81 7.92
C LYS A 105 10.15 -11.18 9.40
N GLU A 106 11.23 -11.83 9.84
CA GLU A 106 11.40 -12.23 11.24
C GLU A 106 11.39 -11.02 12.17
N LEU A 107 12.18 -9.98 11.87
CA LEU A 107 12.21 -8.77 12.70
C LEU A 107 10.86 -8.04 12.68
N SER A 108 10.26 -7.87 11.50
CA SER A 108 8.96 -7.20 11.37
C SER A 108 7.90 -7.87 12.24
N GLN A 109 7.88 -9.21 12.29
CA GLN A 109 6.99 -9.96 13.17
C GLN A 109 7.28 -9.71 14.66
N LYS A 110 8.56 -9.70 15.08
CA LYS A 110 8.95 -9.41 16.47
C LYS A 110 8.51 -8.02 16.91
N LEU A 111 8.60 -7.03 16.02
CA LEU A 111 8.24 -5.64 16.28
C LEU A 111 6.75 -5.34 16.08
N GLY A 112 5.94 -6.31 15.64
CA GLY A 112 4.52 -6.09 15.35
C GLY A 112 4.26 -5.24 14.10
N VAL A 113 5.27 -5.06 13.24
CA VAL A 113 5.15 -4.31 11.98
C VAL A 113 4.81 -5.28 10.85
N ARG A 114 3.79 -4.96 10.06
CA ARG A 114 3.41 -5.80 8.91
C ARG A 114 4.38 -5.58 7.75
N LEU A 115 4.90 -6.67 7.20
CA LEU A 115 5.69 -6.62 5.97
C LEU A 115 4.77 -6.69 4.74
N ILE A 116 4.92 -5.73 3.83
CA ILE A 116 4.30 -5.73 2.51
C ILE A 116 5.39 -5.86 1.46
N VAL A 117 5.24 -6.77 0.50
CA VAL A 117 6.24 -7.02 -0.55
C VAL A 117 5.75 -6.54 -1.90
N VAL A 118 6.56 -5.82 -2.66
CA VAL A 118 6.21 -5.44 -4.02
C VAL A 118 6.20 -6.67 -4.92
N ALA A 119 5.04 -7.03 -5.50
CA ALA A 119 4.93 -8.15 -6.45
C ALA A 119 4.97 -7.67 -7.91
N ALA A 120 4.45 -6.47 -8.19
CA ALA A 120 4.58 -5.81 -9.47
C ALA A 120 4.37 -4.29 -9.31
N MET A 121 4.78 -3.51 -10.32
CA MET A 121 4.70 -2.05 -10.29
C MET A 121 3.81 -1.50 -11.41
N SER A 122 3.28 -0.29 -11.21
CA SER A 122 2.26 0.31 -12.07
C SER A 122 2.80 1.05 -13.29
N HIS A 123 4.09 1.40 -13.30
CA HIS A 123 4.73 2.16 -14.37
C HIS A 123 5.17 1.24 -15.54
N PRO A 124 5.24 1.76 -16.78
CA PRO A 124 5.55 0.95 -17.97
C PRO A 124 6.88 0.18 -17.92
N GLY A 125 7.93 0.79 -17.36
CA GLY A 125 9.27 0.17 -17.23
C GLY A 125 9.31 -1.10 -16.37
N SER A 126 8.28 -1.36 -15.55
CA SER A 126 8.12 -2.65 -14.83
C SER A 126 8.19 -3.86 -15.78
N LYS A 127 7.76 -3.68 -17.04
CA LYS A 127 7.74 -4.72 -18.07
C LYS A 127 9.14 -5.19 -18.48
N GLU A 128 10.14 -4.35 -18.31
CA GLU A 128 11.51 -4.61 -18.75
C GLU A 128 12.27 -5.53 -17.79
N LEU A 129 11.81 -5.65 -16.53
CA LEU A 129 12.48 -6.47 -15.52
C LEU A 129 11.48 -7.23 -14.63
N TYR A 130 10.68 -6.50 -13.85
CA TYR A 130 9.81 -7.09 -12.82
C TYR A 130 8.85 -8.14 -13.40
N ASP A 131 8.29 -7.85 -14.57
CA ASP A 131 7.35 -8.74 -15.24
C ASP A 131 8.03 -9.99 -15.78
N ILE A 132 9.25 -9.87 -16.29
CA ILE A 132 10.05 -10.99 -16.80
C ILE A 132 10.33 -11.97 -15.66
N VAL A 133 10.64 -11.45 -14.46
CA VAL A 133 10.96 -12.26 -13.28
C VAL A 133 9.75 -12.57 -12.40
N LEU A 134 8.51 -12.30 -12.87
CA LEU A 134 7.30 -12.45 -12.05
C LEU A 134 7.15 -13.85 -11.44
N GLY A 135 7.49 -14.91 -12.17
CA GLY A 135 7.45 -16.28 -11.64
C GLY A 135 8.43 -16.50 -10.47
N GLY A 136 9.60 -15.86 -10.51
CA GLY A 136 10.54 -15.85 -9.39
C GLY A 136 10.01 -15.03 -8.21
N VAL A 137 9.41 -13.87 -8.50
CA VAL A 137 8.76 -13.02 -7.49
C VAL A 137 7.66 -13.77 -6.74
N VAL A 138 6.82 -14.54 -7.46
CA VAL A 138 5.76 -15.36 -6.84
C VAL A 138 6.37 -16.33 -5.83
N LYS A 139 7.39 -17.09 -6.22
CA LYS A 139 8.09 -18.04 -5.32
C LYS A 139 8.69 -17.35 -4.09
N ILE A 140 9.24 -16.15 -4.26
CA ILE A 140 9.76 -15.36 -3.14
C ILE A 140 8.62 -14.96 -2.20
N VAL A 141 7.52 -14.43 -2.73
CA VAL A 141 6.35 -14.04 -1.93
C VAL A 141 5.77 -15.23 -1.17
N GLU A 142 5.64 -16.40 -1.80
CA GLU A 142 5.19 -17.63 -1.15
C GLU A 142 6.10 -18.01 0.03
N ARG A 143 7.43 -17.96 -0.15
CA ARG A 143 8.40 -18.28 0.90
C ARG A 143 8.40 -17.26 2.03
N VAL A 144 8.32 -15.96 1.73
CA VAL A 144 8.32 -14.89 2.73
C VAL A 144 7.02 -14.88 3.54
N ALA A 145 5.89 -15.26 2.92
CA ALA A 145 4.54 -15.16 3.48
C ALA A 145 4.31 -13.79 4.16
N PRO A 146 4.43 -12.67 3.41
CA PRO A 146 4.24 -11.32 3.96
C PRO A 146 2.79 -11.12 4.43
N TRP A 147 2.48 -9.99 5.07
CA TRP A 147 1.08 -9.67 5.34
C TRP A 147 0.33 -9.30 4.06
N GLY A 148 1.01 -8.64 3.13
CA GLY A 148 0.42 -8.25 1.86
C GLY A 148 1.44 -8.05 0.75
N ILE A 149 0.92 -7.78 -0.43
CA ILE A 149 1.69 -7.48 -1.63
C ILE A 149 1.20 -6.21 -2.32
N VAL A 150 2.14 -5.50 -2.96
CA VAL A 150 1.80 -4.41 -3.87
C VAL A 150 1.54 -4.96 -5.26
N VAL A 151 0.38 -4.63 -5.82
CA VAL A 151 -0.05 -5.03 -7.17
C VAL A 151 -0.52 -3.81 -7.96
N PRO A 152 -0.27 -3.69 -9.27
CA PRO A 152 -0.59 -2.47 -10.00
C PRO A 152 -2.07 -2.37 -10.39
N ALA A 153 -2.78 -1.33 -9.91
CA ALA A 153 -4.17 -1.06 -10.28
C ALA A 153 -4.36 -0.89 -11.80
N THR A 154 -3.30 -0.44 -12.50
CA THR A 154 -3.27 -0.27 -13.96
C THR A 154 -3.27 -1.60 -14.74
N ARG A 155 -3.20 -2.75 -14.06
CA ARG A 155 -3.10 -4.08 -14.68
C ARG A 155 -4.01 -5.10 -13.99
N PRO A 156 -5.34 -4.94 -14.09
CA PRO A 156 -6.31 -5.79 -13.40
C PRO A 156 -6.14 -7.28 -13.70
N LYS A 157 -5.80 -7.67 -14.94
CA LYS A 157 -5.51 -9.08 -15.28
C LYS A 157 -4.41 -9.69 -14.40
N LEU A 158 -3.36 -8.93 -14.10
CA LEU A 158 -2.29 -9.40 -13.22
C LEU A 158 -2.76 -9.53 -11.78
N ILE A 159 -3.60 -8.62 -11.29
CA ILE A 159 -4.23 -8.72 -9.97
C ILE A 159 -5.03 -10.02 -9.87
N THR A 160 -5.85 -10.33 -10.88
CA THR A 160 -6.65 -11.58 -10.92
C THR A 160 -5.76 -12.82 -10.91
N VAL A 161 -4.68 -12.83 -11.70
CA VAL A 161 -3.70 -13.93 -11.71
C VAL A 161 -3.08 -14.11 -10.32
N LEU A 162 -2.54 -13.05 -9.72
CA LEU A 162 -1.95 -13.14 -8.39
C LEU A 162 -2.98 -13.55 -7.33
N ARG A 163 -4.23 -13.10 -7.45
CA ARG A 163 -5.32 -13.49 -6.53
C ARG A 163 -5.65 -14.97 -6.65
N SER A 164 -5.61 -15.54 -7.85
CA SER A 164 -5.80 -16.99 -8.05
C SER A 164 -4.67 -17.83 -7.44
N ILE A 165 -3.44 -17.30 -7.42
CA ILE A 165 -2.26 -17.96 -6.83
C ILE A 165 -2.30 -17.90 -5.31
N PHE A 166 -2.45 -16.71 -4.73
CA PHE A 166 -2.33 -16.49 -3.28
C PHE A 166 -3.65 -16.64 -2.50
N GLY A 167 -4.78 -16.74 -3.20
CA GLY A 167 -6.10 -16.72 -2.58
C GLY A 167 -6.30 -15.49 -1.69
N CYS A 168 -7.04 -15.65 -0.59
CA CYS A 168 -7.27 -14.58 0.38
C CYS A 168 -6.22 -14.52 1.51
N GLN A 169 -5.07 -15.19 1.36
CA GLN A 169 -4.04 -15.27 2.41
C GLN A 169 -3.27 -13.97 2.57
N LEU A 170 -3.05 -13.25 1.47
CA LEU A 170 -2.29 -12.01 1.42
C LEU A 170 -3.21 -10.83 1.10
N ALA A 171 -3.02 -9.72 1.80
CA ALA A 171 -3.62 -8.45 1.43
C ALA A 171 -3.03 -7.95 0.09
N MET A 172 -3.86 -7.45 -0.82
CA MET A 172 -3.41 -6.87 -2.09
C MET A 172 -3.66 -5.37 -2.09
N LEU A 173 -2.57 -4.60 -2.15
CA LEU A 173 -2.60 -3.15 -2.11
C LEU A 173 -2.28 -2.60 -3.50
N ALA A 174 -3.21 -1.84 -4.06
CA ALA A 174 -3.19 -1.47 -5.47
C ALA A 174 -2.96 0.03 -5.70
N PRO A 175 -1.71 0.52 -5.88
CA PRO A 175 -1.46 1.87 -6.36
C PRO A 175 -1.71 1.99 -7.86
N GLY A 176 -1.93 3.22 -8.31
CA GLY A 176 -2.11 3.56 -9.74
C GLY A 176 -3.50 4.05 -10.11
N VAL A 177 -4.42 4.15 -9.14
CA VAL A 177 -5.75 4.76 -9.35
C VAL A 177 -5.63 6.27 -9.57
N GLY A 178 -6.42 6.80 -10.50
CA GLY A 178 -6.43 8.21 -10.90
C GLY A 178 -5.37 8.48 -11.98
N VAL A 179 -4.31 9.21 -11.63
CA VAL A 179 -3.37 9.80 -12.61
C VAL A 179 -2.65 8.77 -13.49
N GLN A 180 -2.52 7.52 -13.06
CA GLN A 180 -1.89 6.47 -13.87
C GLN A 180 -2.89 5.68 -14.73
N GLY A 181 -4.17 6.05 -14.70
CA GLY A 181 -5.20 5.57 -15.63
C GLY A 181 -6.17 4.52 -15.09
N ALA A 182 -5.93 3.94 -13.91
CA ALA A 182 -6.90 3.03 -13.29
C ALA A 182 -8.06 3.83 -12.67
N ARG A 183 -9.30 3.39 -12.86
CA ARG A 183 -10.46 4.05 -12.24
C ARG A 183 -10.69 3.49 -10.83
N PRO A 184 -11.24 4.29 -9.91
CA PRO A 184 -11.67 3.79 -8.61
C PRO A 184 -12.53 2.53 -8.73
N GLY A 185 -12.14 1.47 -8.02
CA GLY A 185 -12.82 0.18 -8.00
C GLY A 185 -12.31 -0.85 -9.01
N ASP A 186 -11.62 -0.46 -10.09
CA ASP A 186 -11.13 -1.41 -11.11
C ASP A 186 -10.22 -2.48 -10.49
N ALA A 187 -9.35 -2.09 -9.53
CA ALA A 187 -8.43 -3.02 -8.88
C ALA A 187 -9.16 -3.91 -7.86
N ILE A 188 -10.10 -3.35 -7.10
CA ILE A 188 -10.95 -4.11 -6.17
C ILE A 188 -11.74 -5.18 -6.92
N CYS A 189 -12.35 -4.80 -8.05
CA CYS A 189 -13.06 -5.70 -8.94
C CYS A 189 -12.17 -6.83 -9.49
N ALA A 190 -10.88 -6.56 -9.69
CA ALA A 190 -9.91 -7.55 -10.12
C ALA A 190 -9.39 -8.47 -9.00
N GLY A 191 -9.75 -8.18 -7.75
CA GLY A 191 -9.41 -8.96 -6.57
C GLY A 191 -8.50 -8.26 -5.57
N ALA A 192 -8.18 -6.96 -5.71
CA ALA A 192 -7.42 -6.23 -4.70
C ALA A 192 -8.25 -5.99 -3.41
N ASP A 193 -7.59 -5.88 -2.27
CA ASP A 193 -8.26 -5.54 -1.00
C ASP A 193 -8.29 -4.03 -0.78
N TYR A 194 -7.24 -3.33 -1.21
CA TYR A 194 -7.08 -1.90 -1.03
C TYR A 194 -6.64 -1.24 -2.32
N GLU A 195 -7.13 -0.03 -2.57
CA GLU A 195 -6.59 0.88 -3.58
C GLU A 195 -5.82 2.01 -2.88
N ILE A 196 -4.60 2.26 -3.35
CA ILE A 196 -3.75 3.34 -2.87
C ILE A 196 -3.90 4.53 -3.82
N VAL A 197 -4.41 5.65 -3.31
CA VAL A 197 -4.67 6.87 -4.08
C VAL A 197 -3.87 8.04 -3.53
N GLY A 198 -3.07 8.69 -4.38
CA GLY A 198 -2.27 9.85 -4.01
C GLY A 198 -2.83 11.16 -4.57
N ARG A 199 -2.23 11.64 -5.67
CA ARG A 199 -2.51 12.93 -6.34
C ARG A 199 -4.00 13.28 -6.47
N LEU A 200 -4.85 12.32 -6.83
CA LEU A 200 -6.29 12.56 -6.96
C LEU A 200 -6.93 13.12 -5.67
N ILE A 201 -6.40 12.77 -4.50
CA ILE A 201 -6.87 13.26 -3.20
C ILE A 201 -6.02 14.45 -2.74
N VAL A 202 -4.70 14.34 -2.76
CA VAL A 202 -3.83 15.37 -2.14
C VAL A 202 -3.83 16.68 -2.91
N ASP A 203 -4.04 16.64 -4.23
CA ASP A 203 -4.11 17.81 -5.11
C ASP A 203 -5.55 18.32 -5.31
N SER A 204 -6.57 17.64 -4.75
CA SER A 204 -7.96 18.08 -4.83
C SER A 204 -8.22 19.25 -3.89
N ASP A 205 -8.98 20.26 -4.33
CA ASP A 205 -9.44 21.37 -3.46
C ASP A 205 -10.29 20.87 -2.29
N LYS A 206 -11.00 19.76 -2.49
CA LYS A 206 -11.93 19.17 -1.51
C LYS A 206 -11.61 17.68 -1.25
N PRO A 207 -10.55 17.37 -0.49
CA PRO A 207 -10.08 16.00 -0.30
C PRO A 207 -11.14 15.05 0.27
N LEU A 208 -11.99 15.52 1.19
CA LEU A 208 -13.06 14.72 1.79
C LEU A 208 -14.12 14.31 0.76
N GLU A 209 -14.64 15.28 -0.01
CA GLU A 209 -15.62 14.98 -1.06
C GLU A 209 -15.02 14.03 -2.10
N THR A 210 -13.76 14.23 -2.50
CA THR A 210 -13.05 13.34 -3.43
C THR A 210 -12.88 11.92 -2.87
N ALA A 211 -12.47 11.78 -1.60
CA ALA A 211 -12.31 10.48 -0.97
C ALA A 211 -13.64 9.73 -0.87
N VAL A 212 -14.71 10.41 -0.46
CA VAL A 212 -16.07 9.83 -0.39
C VAL A 212 -16.55 9.38 -1.76
N HIS A 213 -16.29 10.17 -2.81
CA HIS A 213 -16.62 9.79 -4.18
C HIS A 213 -15.87 8.53 -4.63
N ILE A 214 -14.55 8.47 -4.40
CA ILE A 214 -13.72 7.29 -4.71
C ILE A 214 -14.26 6.04 -3.99
N ILE A 215 -14.59 6.14 -2.71
CA ILE A 215 -15.14 5.02 -1.92
C ILE A 215 -16.49 4.58 -2.48
N SER A 216 -17.34 5.52 -2.91
CA SER A 216 -18.62 5.21 -3.55
C SER A 216 -18.41 4.43 -4.86
N GLU A 217 -17.48 4.85 -5.71
CA GLU A 217 -17.16 4.16 -6.96
C GLU A 217 -16.57 2.76 -6.70
N GLN A 218 -15.70 2.61 -5.70
CA GLN A 218 -15.19 1.30 -5.27
C GLN A 218 -16.33 0.35 -4.86
N GLN A 219 -17.29 0.83 -4.04
CA GLN A 219 -18.44 0.05 -3.63
C GLN A 219 -19.36 -0.30 -4.78
N ARG A 220 -19.55 0.63 -5.73
CA ARG A 220 -20.34 0.40 -6.94
C ARG A 220 -19.71 -0.66 -7.84
N CYS A 221 -18.41 -0.55 -8.13
CA CYS A 221 -17.69 -1.55 -8.93
C CYS A 221 -17.79 -2.91 -8.25
N LYS A 222 -17.50 -3.00 -6.95
CA LYS A 222 -17.53 -4.26 -6.20
C LYS A 222 -18.89 -4.97 -6.29
N LYS A 223 -19.98 -4.23 -6.09
CA LYS A 223 -21.34 -4.80 -6.24
C LYS A 223 -21.59 -5.34 -7.65
N TRP A 224 -21.07 -4.68 -8.68
CA TRP A 224 -21.26 -5.09 -10.06
C TRP A 224 -20.42 -6.32 -10.43
N CYS A 225 -19.18 -6.42 -9.95
CA CYS A 225 -18.34 -7.59 -10.23
C CYS A 225 -18.74 -8.83 -9.42
N ASP A 226 -19.24 -8.66 -8.19
CA ASP A 226 -19.73 -9.78 -7.36
C ASP A 226 -21.00 -10.43 -7.95
N GLN A 227 -21.68 -9.77 -8.90
CA GLN A 227 -22.86 -10.27 -9.60
C GLN A 227 -22.53 -11.02 -10.90
N LYS A 228 -21.27 -11.02 -11.33
CA LYS A 228 -20.79 -11.66 -12.57
C LYS A 228 -20.06 -12.95 -12.28
#